data_AF-A0A7S2JI83-F1
#
_entry.id   AF-A0A7S2JI83-F1
#
_cell.length_a   1.000
_cell.length_b   1.000
_cell.length_c   1.000
_cell.angle_alpha   90.00
_cell.angle_beta   90.00
_cell.angle_gamma   90.00
#
_symmetry.space_group_name_H-M   'P 1'
#
loop_
_entity.id
_entity.type
_entity.pdbx_description
1 polymer ?
#
loop_
_entity_poly.entity_id
_entity_poly.type
_entity_poly.pdbx_seq_one_letter_code
_entity_poly.pdbx_strand_id
1 'polypeptide(L)'
;ANNSWSTKLGSVGTSELLHTLSANAVAPFLLMQELLPLLAPPADAAEGSPEAALGHVINVSALEGKFAVGKKSTRHPHTNMSKAALNMLTFTCARDWFARGILVNAVDTGWVTDNAPGGLGAKAQCHETHVAPPLDENDGASRVLDPIFRHLNSLNGVWRQHGFFWKDYEITSW
;
A
#
# COMPACT_ATOMS: atom_id res chain seq x y z
N ALA A 1 1.03 20.22 -19.74
CA ALA A 1 0.63 20.33 -18.32
C ALA A 1 1.79 19.88 -17.43
N ASN A 2 2.01 20.49 -16.27
CA ASN A 2 3.08 20.13 -15.32
C ASN A 2 2.44 19.73 -13.97
N ASN A 3 2.93 18.70 -13.31
CA ASN A 3 2.44 18.25 -12.00
C ASN A 3 3.60 17.85 -11.07
N SER A 4 3.29 17.65 -9.79
CA SER A 4 4.26 17.38 -8.72
C SER A 4 4.99 16.04 -8.88
N TRP A 5 4.44 15.09 -9.65
CA TRP A 5 5.06 13.79 -9.94
C TRP A 5 6.44 13.92 -10.59
N SER A 6 6.63 14.95 -11.40
CA SER A 6 7.90 15.20 -12.09
C SER A 6 8.84 16.13 -11.32
N THR A 7 8.45 16.63 -10.16
CA THR A 7 9.13 17.71 -9.45
C THR A 7 10.28 17.19 -8.58
N LYS A 8 11.38 17.98 -8.47
CA LYS A 8 12.55 17.66 -7.61
C LYS A 8 12.44 18.33 -6.25
N LEU A 9 13.27 17.91 -5.30
CA LEU A 9 13.44 18.60 -4.02
C LEU A 9 13.83 20.07 -4.25
N GLY A 10 13.22 20.99 -3.50
CA GLY A 10 13.36 22.44 -3.69
C GLY A 10 12.32 23.07 -4.61
N SER A 11 11.53 22.26 -5.33
CA SER A 11 10.46 22.76 -6.21
C SER A 11 9.07 22.24 -5.83
N VAL A 12 8.96 21.41 -4.79
CA VAL A 12 7.67 20.96 -4.24
C VAL A 12 7.12 22.05 -3.33
N GLY A 13 5.93 22.55 -3.64
CA GLY A 13 5.25 23.53 -2.80
C GLY A 13 4.81 22.94 -1.46
N THR A 14 4.79 23.76 -0.41
CA THR A 14 4.41 23.32 0.95
C THR A 14 3.02 22.70 1.00
N SER A 15 2.02 23.29 0.33
CA SER A 15 0.66 22.75 0.30
C SER A 15 0.61 21.37 -0.35
N GLU A 16 1.34 21.16 -1.45
CA GLU A 16 1.43 19.86 -2.12
C GLU A 16 2.09 18.79 -1.23
N LEU A 17 3.18 19.16 -0.55
CA LEU A 17 3.84 18.30 0.43
C LEU A 17 2.85 17.89 1.55
N LEU A 18 2.14 18.86 2.13
CA LEU A 18 1.20 18.61 3.23
C LEU A 18 0.04 17.73 2.76
N HIS A 19 -0.57 18.02 1.60
CA HIS A 19 -1.67 17.20 1.08
C HIS A 19 -1.23 15.76 0.79
N THR A 20 -0.03 15.59 0.23
CA THR A 20 0.51 14.25 -0.08
C THR A 20 0.78 13.45 1.19
N LEU A 21 1.37 14.07 2.22
CA LEU A 21 1.56 13.42 3.52
C LEU A 21 0.23 13.12 4.19
N SER A 22 -0.72 14.06 4.14
CA SER A 22 -2.05 13.88 4.71
C SER A 22 -2.78 12.70 4.08
N ALA A 23 -2.80 12.60 2.76
CA ALA A 23 -3.50 11.53 2.04
C ALA A 23 -2.81 10.17 2.22
N ASN A 24 -1.47 10.12 2.12
CA ASN A 24 -0.75 8.84 2.05
C ASN A 24 -0.30 8.30 3.41
N ALA A 25 -0.23 9.12 4.46
CA ALA A 25 0.31 8.70 5.75
C ALA A 25 -0.59 9.08 6.94
N VAL A 26 -1.02 10.35 7.03
CA VAL A 26 -1.82 10.81 8.18
C VAL A 26 -3.22 10.19 8.17
N ALA A 27 -3.91 10.20 7.04
CA ALA A 27 -5.25 9.63 6.94
C ALA A 27 -5.26 8.12 7.23
N PRO A 28 -4.36 7.28 6.65
CA PRO A 28 -4.24 5.87 7.05
C PRO A 28 -3.96 5.69 8.55
N PHE A 29 -3.07 6.50 9.13
CA PHE A 29 -2.78 6.44 10.56
C PHE A 29 -4.04 6.66 11.42
N LEU A 30 -4.78 7.74 11.15
CA LEU A 30 -5.98 8.08 11.90
C LEU A 30 -7.09 7.05 11.69
N LEU A 31 -7.30 6.58 10.46
CA LEU A 31 -8.30 5.54 10.17
C LEU A 31 -7.98 4.25 10.92
N MET A 32 -6.72 3.82 10.92
CA MET A 32 -6.29 2.66 11.69
C MET A 32 -6.55 2.87 13.19
N GLN A 33 -6.17 4.02 13.75
CA GLN A 33 -6.39 4.32 15.16
C GLN A 33 -7.87 4.21 15.57
N GLU A 34 -8.78 4.78 14.79
CA GLU A 34 -10.20 4.82 15.11
C GLU A 34 -10.93 3.49 14.83
N LEU A 35 -10.50 2.73 13.82
CA LEU A 35 -11.13 1.45 13.45
C LEU A 35 -10.64 0.27 14.28
N LEU A 36 -9.56 0.44 15.04
CA LEU A 36 -8.95 -0.62 15.84
C LEU A 36 -9.93 -1.36 16.78
N PRO A 37 -10.88 -0.70 17.49
CA PRO A 37 -11.88 -1.41 18.31
C PRO A 37 -12.90 -2.22 17.51
N LEU A 38 -13.10 -1.90 16.22
CA LEU A 38 -14.07 -2.56 15.35
C LEU A 38 -13.45 -3.71 14.55
N LEU A 39 -12.13 -3.69 14.36
CA LEU A 39 -11.39 -4.71 13.62
C LEU A 39 -10.96 -5.89 14.49
N ALA A 40 -10.82 -5.69 15.80
CA ALA A 40 -10.46 -6.75 16.72
C ALA A 40 -11.66 -7.71 16.92
N PRO A 41 -11.44 -9.04 16.85
CA PRO A 41 -12.49 -9.99 17.18
C PRO A 41 -12.96 -9.84 18.63
N PRO A 42 -14.20 -10.24 18.96
CA PRO A 42 -14.70 -10.23 20.33
C PRO A 42 -13.79 -11.03 21.28
N ALA A 43 -13.61 -10.53 22.50
CA ALA A 43 -12.69 -11.12 23.48
C ALA A 43 -13.09 -12.53 23.94
N ASP A 44 -14.35 -12.91 23.76
CA ASP A 44 -14.95 -14.20 24.09
C ASP A 44 -15.05 -15.16 22.91
N ALA A 45 -14.61 -14.75 21.71
CA ALA A 45 -14.62 -15.61 20.54
C ALA A 45 -13.63 -16.78 20.71
N ALA A 46 -14.14 -18.01 20.69
CA ALA A 46 -13.32 -19.20 20.79
C ALA A 46 -12.37 -19.30 19.58
N GLU A 47 -11.10 -19.65 19.83
CA GLU A 47 -10.11 -19.78 18.76
C GLU A 47 -10.58 -20.78 17.69
N GLY A 48 -10.72 -20.31 16.45
CA GLY A 48 -11.24 -21.11 15.33
C GLY A 48 -12.75 -21.03 15.09
N SER A 49 -13.52 -20.23 15.85
CA SER A 49 -14.93 -19.95 15.52
C SER A 49 -15.06 -18.96 14.35
N PRO A 50 -16.18 -18.96 13.61
CA PRO A 50 -16.48 -17.93 12.61
C PRO A 50 -16.52 -16.51 13.19
N GLU A 51 -16.87 -16.37 14.47
CA GLU A 51 -16.87 -15.09 15.22
C GLU A 51 -15.46 -14.65 15.63
N ALA A 52 -14.47 -15.57 15.61
CA ALA A 52 -13.06 -15.29 15.82
C ALA A 52 -12.30 -14.93 14.53
N ALA A 53 -13.02 -14.56 13.47
CA ALA A 53 -12.41 -14.14 12.21
C ALA A 53 -11.46 -12.95 12.45
N LEU A 54 -10.20 -13.11 12.06
CA LEU A 54 -9.18 -12.07 12.24
C LEU A 54 -9.55 -10.83 11.41
N GLY A 55 -9.32 -9.65 11.99
CA GLY A 55 -9.43 -8.39 11.27
C GLY A 55 -8.32 -8.26 10.23
N HIS A 56 -8.55 -7.45 9.19
CA HIS A 56 -7.55 -7.18 8.15
C HIS A 56 -7.37 -5.68 7.93
N VAL A 57 -6.11 -5.26 7.79
CA VAL A 57 -5.76 -3.93 7.26
C VAL A 57 -4.74 -4.12 6.14
N ILE A 58 -5.07 -3.64 4.96
CA ILE A 58 -4.17 -3.63 3.81
C ILE A 58 -3.88 -2.18 3.43
N ASN A 59 -2.66 -1.73 3.73
CA ASN A 59 -2.18 -0.43 3.31
C ASN A 59 -1.73 -0.47 1.86
N VAL A 60 -2.42 0.26 0.98
CA VAL A 60 -2.09 0.35 -0.44
C VAL A 60 -0.84 1.22 -0.62
N SER A 61 0.28 0.56 -0.88
CA SER A 61 1.59 1.17 -1.03
C SER A 61 2.11 1.04 -2.46
N ALA A 62 3.38 1.35 -2.68
CA ALA A 62 4.02 1.33 -3.99
C ALA A 62 5.56 1.30 -3.87
N LEU A 63 6.25 1.13 -5.00
CA LEU A 63 7.72 1.20 -5.12
C LEU A 63 8.31 2.51 -4.54
N GLU A 64 7.56 3.61 -4.60
CA GLU A 64 7.92 4.92 -4.03
C GLU A 64 8.21 4.82 -2.53
N GLY A 65 7.57 3.89 -1.82
CA GLY A 65 7.82 3.65 -0.40
C GLY A 65 9.03 2.78 -0.07
N LYS A 66 9.66 2.15 -1.08
CA LYS A 66 10.76 1.21 -0.86
C LYS A 66 12.12 1.88 -0.72
N PHE A 67 12.92 1.51 0.27
CA PHE A 67 14.22 2.19 0.51
C PHE A 67 15.31 1.69 -0.44
N ALA A 68 15.42 0.38 -0.60
CA ALA A 68 16.45 -0.26 -1.39
C ALA A 68 15.89 -0.75 -2.73
N VAL A 69 15.98 0.10 -3.76
CA VAL A 69 15.64 -0.26 -5.15
C VAL A 69 16.81 0.13 -6.06
N GLY A 70 17.07 -0.68 -7.10
CA GLY A 70 18.29 -0.52 -7.92
C GLY A 70 18.44 0.86 -8.56
N LYS A 71 17.34 1.49 -8.99
CA LYS A 71 17.33 2.87 -9.49
C LYS A 71 16.13 3.62 -8.91
N LYS A 72 16.36 4.44 -7.89
CA LYS A 72 15.33 5.32 -7.31
C LYS A 72 15.31 6.66 -8.03
N SER A 73 14.12 7.15 -8.38
CA SER A 73 13.94 8.48 -8.96
C SER A 73 14.27 9.57 -7.94
N THR A 74 14.91 10.65 -8.40
CA THR A 74 15.10 11.88 -7.58
C THR A 74 13.89 12.84 -7.66
N ARG A 75 12.80 12.42 -8.31
CA ARG A 75 11.55 13.19 -8.46
C ARG A 75 10.52 12.73 -7.43
N HIS A 76 9.44 13.50 -7.28
CA HIS A 76 8.35 13.28 -6.32
C HIS A 76 8.84 12.85 -4.92
N PRO A 77 9.81 13.56 -4.33
CA PRO A 77 10.39 13.17 -3.04
C PRO A 77 9.35 13.12 -1.91
N HIS A 78 8.32 13.98 -1.99
CA HIS A 78 7.20 14.02 -1.05
C HIS A 78 6.32 12.77 -1.14
N THR A 79 6.05 12.25 -2.35
CA THR A 79 5.37 10.96 -2.53
C THR A 79 6.22 9.82 -1.97
N ASN A 80 7.52 9.78 -2.30
CA ASN A 80 8.44 8.76 -1.81
C ASN A 80 8.46 8.68 -0.29
N MET A 81 8.67 9.81 0.40
CA MET A 81 8.69 9.83 1.86
C MET A 81 7.32 9.48 2.47
N SER A 82 6.21 9.88 1.83
CA SER A 82 4.86 9.58 2.33
C SER A 82 4.54 8.09 2.27
N LYS A 83 4.89 7.41 1.18
CA LYS A 83 4.72 5.95 1.06
C LYS A 83 5.70 5.19 1.96
N ALA A 84 6.90 5.71 2.17
CA ALA A 84 7.85 5.13 3.12
C ALA A 84 7.33 5.23 4.57
N ALA A 85 6.70 6.34 4.93
CA ALA A 85 6.03 6.50 6.23
C ALA A 85 4.87 5.50 6.40
N LEU A 86 4.05 5.30 5.37
CA LEU A 86 2.98 4.28 5.38
C LEU A 86 3.52 2.85 5.54
N ASN A 87 4.63 2.54 4.86
CA ASN A 87 5.32 1.26 5.01
C ASN A 87 5.82 1.06 6.45
N MET A 88 6.47 2.09 7.00
CA MET A 88 6.96 2.07 8.38
C MET A 88 5.81 1.91 9.39
N LEU A 89 4.66 2.57 9.18
CA LEU A 89 3.47 2.38 10.00
C LEU A 89 3.04 0.91 10.01
N THR A 90 2.92 0.30 8.82
CA THR A 90 2.57 -1.11 8.66
C THR A 90 3.54 -2.02 9.42
N PHE A 91 4.84 -1.86 9.16
CA PHE A 91 5.89 -2.66 9.79
C PHE A 91 5.89 -2.51 11.33
N THR A 92 5.70 -1.30 11.82
CA THR A 92 5.76 -0.98 13.26
C THR A 92 4.59 -1.59 14.02
N CYS A 93 3.35 -1.43 13.53
CA CYS A 93 2.16 -1.82 14.28
C CYS A 93 1.79 -3.31 14.11
N ALA A 94 2.21 -3.96 13.03
CA ALA A 94 1.69 -5.27 12.65
C ALA A 94 1.85 -6.34 13.75
N ARG A 95 2.99 -6.37 14.46
CA ARG A 95 3.23 -7.35 15.52
C ARG A 95 2.29 -7.15 16.72
N ASP A 96 2.07 -5.90 17.11
CA ASP A 96 1.16 -5.56 18.22
C ASP A 96 -0.30 -5.87 17.85
N TRP A 97 -0.70 -5.48 16.64
CA TRP A 97 -2.05 -5.70 16.14
C TRP A 97 -2.35 -7.18 15.87
N PHE A 98 -1.35 -7.97 15.50
CA PHE A 98 -1.50 -9.42 15.38
C PHE A 98 -1.87 -10.08 16.71
N ALA A 99 -1.27 -9.64 17.83
CA ALA A 99 -1.63 -10.12 19.16
C ALA A 99 -3.09 -9.77 19.55
N ARG A 100 -3.69 -8.82 18.84
CA ARG A 100 -5.10 -8.42 18.97
C ARG A 100 -6.01 -9.05 17.92
N GLY A 101 -5.50 -10.00 17.14
CA GLY A 101 -6.26 -10.70 16.12
C GLY A 101 -6.45 -9.90 14.82
N ILE A 102 -5.54 -8.98 14.48
CA ILE A 102 -5.62 -8.16 13.27
C ILE A 102 -4.37 -8.35 12.39
N LEU A 103 -4.58 -8.75 11.14
CA LEU A 103 -3.54 -8.93 10.13
C LEU A 103 -3.30 -7.63 9.36
N VAL A 104 -2.20 -6.95 9.65
CA VAL A 104 -1.81 -5.70 8.99
C VAL A 104 -0.71 -5.97 7.97
N ASN A 105 -0.93 -5.62 6.71
CA ASN A 105 0.06 -5.77 5.62
C ASN A 105 0.06 -4.56 4.70
N ALA A 106 1.09 -4.44 3.86
CA ALA A 106 1.18 -3.44 2.80
C ALA A 106 1.28 -4.11 1.43
N VAL A 107 0.62 -3.55 0.41
CA VAL A 107 0.62 -4.11 -0.95
C VAL A 107 1.03 -3.04 -1.95
N ASP A 108 2.04 -3.34 -2.77
CA ASP A 108 2.36 -2.62 -4.00
C ASP A 108 1.49 -3.17 -5.14
N THR A 109 0.56 -2.32 -5.62
CA THR A 109 -0.32 -2.67 -6.74
C THR A 109 0.42 -2.79 -8.06
N GLY A 110 1.65 -2.27 -8.15
CA GLY A 110 2.36 -2.10 -9.41
C GLY A 110 1.86 -0.88 -10.18
N TRP A 111 2.24 -0.82 -11.45
CA TRP A 111 1.96 0.34 -12.29
C TRP A 111 0.55 0.24 -12.90
N VAL A 112 -0.43 0.75 -12.17
CA VAL A 112 -1.86 0.80 -12.55
C VAL A 112 -2.26 2.15 -13.16
N THR A 113 -1.68 3.24 -12.68
CA THR A 113 -2.03 4.61 -13.12
C THR A 113 -0.82 5.39 -13.61
N ASP A 114 -1.00 6.18 -14.67
CA ASP A 114 0.02 7.07 -15.20
C ASP A 114 -0.08 8.46 -14.56
N ASN A 115 0.78 8.71 -13.58
CA ASN A 115 0.82 9.97 -12.85
C ASN A 115 1.71 11.02 -13.54
N ALA A 116 2.38 10.69 -14.65
CA ALA A 116 3.30 11.62 -15.31
C ALA A 116 2.53 12.76 -16.01
N PRO A 117 3.03 14.01 -16.00
CA PRO A 117 2.37 15.10 -16.67
C PRO A 117 2.26 14.85 -18.18
N GLY A 118 1.02 14.86 -18.69
CA GLY A 118 0.72 14.53 -20.09
C GLY A 118 0.74 13.04 -20.40
N GLY A 119 0.88 12.17 -19.40
CA GLY A 119 1.04 10.72 -19.57
C GLY A 119 2.35 10.34 -20.25
N LEU A 120 3.07 9.37 -19.70
CA LEU A 120 3.92 8.52 -20.52
C LEU A 120 3.11 7.93 -21.69
N GLY A 121 1.82 7.62 -21.47
CA GLY A 121 0.88 7.16 -22.50
C GLY A 121 0.64 8.13 -23.67
N ALA A 122 0.57 9.45 -23.45
CA ALA A 122 0.34 10.40 -24.56
C ALA A 122 1.63 10.75 -25.32
N LYS A 123 2.82 10.60 -24.71
CA LYS A 123 4.09 10.63 -25.46
C LYS A 123 4.38 9.30 -26.17
N ALA A 124 3.87 8.19 -25.65
CA ALA A 124 4.07 6.86 -26.22
C ALA A 124 3.13 6.52 -27.39
N GLN A 125 2.09 7.33 -27.67
CA GLN A 125 1.31 7.22 -28.92
C GLN A 125 2.18 7.39 -30.18
N CYS A 126 3.40 7.93 -30.05
CA CYS A 126 4.35 8.13 -31.13
C CYS A 126 5.49 7.09 -31.17
N HIS A 127 5.49 6.07 -30.30
CA HIS A 127 6.54 5.04 -30.22
C HIS A 127 5.92 3.65 -30.42
N GLU A 128 6.53 2.81 -31.26
CA GLU A 128 5.99 1.50 -31.70
C GLU A 128 5.65 0.51 -30.56
N THR A 129 6.13 0.75 -29.33
CA THR A 129 6.05 -0.18 -28.20
C THR A 129 4.94 0.11 -27.18
N HIS A 130 4.12 1.17 -27.33
CA HIS A 130 3.02 1.55 -26.42
C HIS A 130 3.32 1.39 -24.91
N VAL A 131 3.97 2.39 -24.28
CA VAL A 131 4.25 2.35 -22.84
C VAL A 131 3.13 3.03 -22.04
N ALA A 132 2.03 2.31 -21.83
CA ALA A 132 0.98 2.62 -20.85
C ALA A 132 1.20 1.82 -19.56
N PRO A 133 0.52 2.16 -18.43
CA PRO A 133 0.47 1.26 -17.28
C PRO A 133 0.04 -0.14 -17.75
N PRO A 134 0.83 -1.19 -17.49
CA PRO A 134 0.53 -2.54 -17.97
C PRO A 134 -0.59 -3.24 -17.18
N LEU A 135 -1.06 -2.62 -16.09
CA LEU A 135 -2.07 -3.15 -15.18
C LEU A 135 -3.28 -2.24 -15.15
N ASP A 136 -4.46 -2.83 -14.99
CA ASP A 136 -5.71 -2.08 -14.81
C ASP A 136 -6.13 -1.98 -13.33
N GLU A 137 -7.26 -1.33 -13.08
CA GLU A 137 -7.83 -1.20 -11.74
C GLU A 137 -8.24 -2.54 -11.11
N ASN A 138 -8.62 -3.53 -11.92
CA ASN A 138 -9.01 -4.86 -11.45
C ASN A 138 -7.79 -5.66 -11.01
N ASP A 139 -6.68 -5.55 -11.74
CA ASP A 139 -5.37 -6.08 -11.37
C ASP A 139 -4.91 -5.46 -10.04
N GLY A 140 -5.03 -4.14 -9.91
CA GLY A 140 -4.71 -3.42 -8.68
C GLY A 140 -5.54 -3.91 -7.49
N ALA A 141 -6.86 -3.98 -7.65
CA ALA A 141 -7.77 -4.45 -6.61
C ALA A 141 -7.52 -5.91 -6.22
N SER A 142 -7.27 -6.79 -7.19
CA SER A 142 -6.99 -8.21 -6.96
C SER A 142 -5.74 -8.40 -6.11
N ARG A 143 -4.68 -7.63 -6.35
CA ARG A 143 -3.45 -7.66 -5.55
C ARG A 143 -3.67 -7.19 -4.12
N VAL A 144 -4.48 -6.15 -3.92
CA VAL A 144 -4.82 -5.65 -2.57
C VAL A 144 -5.63 -6.67 -1.78
N LEU A 145 -6.55 -7.39 -2.45
CA LEU A 145 -7.43 -8.37 -1.82
C LEU A 145 -6.77 -9.75 -1.64
N ASP A 146 -5.71 -10.08 -2.38
CA ASP A 146 -5.09 -11.41 -2.35
C ASP A 146 -4.67 -11.86 -0.94
N PRO A 147 -4.00 -11.05 -0.09
CA PRO A 147 -3.70 -11.48 1.27
C PRO A 147 -4.95 -11.79 2.11
N ILE A 148 -6.07 -11.12 1.85
CA ILE A 148 -7.32 -11.40 2.55
C ILE A 148 -7.89 -12.74 2.07
N PHE A 149 -8.00 -12.93 0.75
CA PHE A 149 -8.56 -14.17 0.21
C PHE A 149 -7.69 -15.39 0.46
N ARG A 150 -6.36 -15.26 0.46
CA ARG A 150 -5.45 -16.35 0.85
C ARG A 150 -5.64 -16.75 2.30
N HIS A 151 -5.83 -15.79 3.21
CA HIS A 151 -6.16 -16.10 4.59
C HIS A 151 -7.50 -16.84 4.69
N LEU A 152 -8.57 -16.27 4.11
CA LEU A 152 -9.93 -16.81 4.18
C LEU A 152 -10.05 -18.21 3.55
N ASN A 153 -9.31 -18.48 2.48
CA ASN A 153 -9.31 -19.77 1.80
C ASN A 153 -8.30 -20.77 2.38
N SER A 154 -7.48 -20.37 3.36
CA SER A 154 -6.54 -21.27 4.00
C SER A 154 -7.27 -22.23 4.95
N LEU A 155 -6.99 -23.53 4.83
CA LEU A 155 -7.54 -24.53 5.73
C LEU A 155 -7.18 -24.16 7.18
N ASN A 156 -8.20 -23.99 8.03
CA ASN A 156 -8.09 -23.64 9.44
C ASN A 156 -7.37 -22.32 9.75
N GLY A 157 -7.27 -21.38 8.80
CA GLY A 157 -6.67 -20.08 9.05
C GLY A 157 -5.18 -20.17 9.39
N VAL A 158 -4.46 -21.16 8.87
CA VAL A 158 -3.00 -21.31 9.06
C VAL A 158 -2.25 -20.14 8.41
N TRP A 159 -2.82 -19.55 7.37
CA TRP A 159 -2.20 -18.44 6.65
C TRP A 159 -2.50 -17.11 7.32
N ARG A 160 -1.70 -16.73 8.32
CA ARG A 160 -1.86 -15.49 9.12
C ARG A 160 -0.72 -14.49 8.88
N GLN A 161 -0.40 -14.26 7.61
CA GLN A 161 0.69 -13.36 7.25
C GLN A 161 0.38 -11.93 7.71
N HIS A 162 1.33 -11.30 8.38
CA HIS A 162 1.22 -9.94 8.92
C HIS A 162 2.60 -9.28 8.96
N GLY A 163 2.65 -7.96 8.82
CA GLY A 163 3.89 -7.20 8.84
C GLY A 163 4.75 -7.39 7.59
N PHE A 164 4.14 -7.82 6.48
CA PHE A 164 4.83 -8.00 5.20
C PHE A 164 4.44 -6.95 4.18
N PHE A 165 5.37 -6.73 3.25
CA PHE A 165 5.16 -5.94 2.05
C PHE A 165 5.02 -6.89 0.86
N TRP A 166 3.92 -6.77 0.13
CA TRP A 166 3.56 -7.66 -0.97
C TRP A 166 3.73 -6.97 -2.31
N LYS A 167 4.23 -7.70 -3.29
CA LYS A 167 4.28 -7.27 -4.69
C LYS A 167 4.13 -8.48 -5.60
N ASP A 168 3.29 -8.35 -6.63
CA ASP A 168 3.03 -9.41 -7.59
C ASP A 168 2.64 -10.74 -6.92
N TYR A 169 1.79 -10.67 -5.89
CA TYR A 169 1.29 -11.81 -5.10
C TYR A 169 2.34 -12.55 -4.25
N GLU A 170 3.52 -11.97 -4.09
CA GLU A 170 4.63 -12.51 -3.32
C GLU A 170 5.09 -11.53 -2.23
N ILE A 171 5.62 -12.08 -1.12
CA ILE A 171 6.28 -11.26 -0.08
C ILE A 171 7.61 -10.74 -0.65
N THR A 172 7.87 -9.45 -0.48
CA THR A 172 9.11 -8.82 -0.91
C THR A 172 9.69 -7.94 0.20
N SER A 173 10.91 -7.44 -0.03
CA SER A 173 11.55 -6.51 0.89
C SER A 173 10.75 -5.20 1.00
N TRP A 174 10.94 -4.51 2.11
CA TRP A 174 10.62 -3.09 2.23
C TRP A 174 11.52 -2.22 1.33
#